data_AF-A0ABD0N5Y2-F1
#
_entry.id   AF-A0ABD0N5Y2-F1
#
_cell.length_a   1.000
_cell.length_b   1.000
_cell.length_c   1.000
_cell.angle_alpha   90.00
_cell.angle_beta   90.00
_cell.angle_gamma   90.00
#
_symmetry.space_group_name_H-M   'P 1'
#
loop_
_entity.id
_entity.type
_entity.pdbx_description
1 polymer ?
#
loop_
_entity_poly.entity_id
_entity_poly.type
_entity_poly.pdbx_seq_one_letter_code
_entity_poly.pdbx_strand_id
1 'polypeptide(L)' 'TFIGRFRRTMDSSQNAYNEDTSALVDRLDCLERSLFKAGQSGLNSFQLWEKGRLVINYRKRKITDLQA' A
#
# COMPACT_ATOMS: atom_id res chain seq x y z
N THR A 1 9.99 17.73 -15.75
CA THR A 1 8.74 17.28 -16.41
C THR A 1 8.26 16.01 -15.74
N PHE A 2 6.98 15.63 -15.92
CA PHE A 2 6.41 14.41 -15.30
C PHE A 2 7.22 13.14 -15.58
N ILE A 3 7.64 12.93 -16.84
CA ILE A 3 8.44 11.77 -17.26
C ILE A 3 9.72 11.62 -16.41
N GLY A 4 10.42 12.73 -16.14
CA GLY A 4 11.64 12.70 -15.33
C GLY A 4 11.41 12.42 -13.84
N ARG A 5 10.20 12.65 -13.33
CA ARG A 5 9.84 12.41 -11.93
C ARG A 5 9.12 11.07 -11.72
N PHE A 6 8.55 10.49 -12.76
CA PHE A 6 7.77 9.25 -12.73
C PHE A 6 8.50 8.10 -12.00
N ARG A 7 9.74 7.82 -12.39
CA ARG A 7 10.53 6.71 -11.81
C ARG A 7 10.69 6.89 -10.30
N ARG A 8 11.08 8.09 -9.87
CA ARG A 8 11.29 8.42 -8.45
C ARG A 8 10.00 8.30 -7.65
N THR A 9 8.87 8.81 -8.17
CA THR A 9 7.57 8.72 -7.50
C THR A 9 7.13 7.26 -7.36
N MET A 10 7.29 6.45 -8.42
CA MET A 10 6.95 5.04 -8.40
C MET A 10 7.82 4.23 -7.42
N ASP A 11 9.15 4.39 -7.49
CA ASP A 11 10.08 3.73 -6.55
C ASP A 11 9.76 4.08 -5.11
N SER A 12 9.54 5.36 -4.82
CA SER A 12 9.29 5.79 -3.45
C SER A 12 7.95 5.24 -2.95
N SER A 13 6.93 5.17 -3.81
CA SER A 13 5.62 4.62 -3.43
C SER A 13 5.63 3.12 -3.15
N GLN A 14 6.53 2.36 -3.79
CA GLN A 14 6.55 0.89 -3.67
C GLN A 14 7.62 0.38 -2.71
N ASN A 15 8.53 1.24 -2.22
CA ASN A 15 9.56 0.87 -1.25
C ASN A 15 9.35 1.45 0.16
N ALA A 16 8.40 2.38 0.35
CA ALA A 16 8.12 3.00 1.64
C ALA A 16 7.00 2.27 2.40
N TYR A 17 7.25 1.05 2.89
CA TYR A 17 6.26 0.30 3.68
C TYR A 17 6.33 0.68 5.18
N ASN A 18 5.22 1.19 5.73
CA ASN A 18 5.13 1.74 7.10
C ASN A 18 6.04 2.93 7.41
N GLU A 19 6.60 3.59 6.40
CA GLU A 19 7.36 4.83 6.56
C GLU A 19 6.42 6.04 6.52
N ASP A 20 6.80 7.12 7.21
CA ASP A 20 6.09 8.39 7.08
C ASP A 20 6.40 9.03 5.72
N THR A 21 5.42 8.95 4.82
CA THR A 21 5.53 9.49 3.46
C THR A 21 4.99 10.92 3.33
N SER A 22 4.52 11.53 4.42
CA SER A 22 3.84 12.85 4.42
C SER A 22 4.70 13.92 3.75
N ALA A 23 5.95 14.06 4.18
CA ALA A 23 6.88 15.06 3.64
C ALA A 23 7.21 14.86 2.15
N LEU A 24 7.17 13.62 1.66
CA LEU A 24 7.38 13.30 0.25
C LEU A 24 6.13 13.64 -0.56
N VAL A 25 4.97 13.19 -0.09
CA VAL A 25 3.66 13.39 -0.73
C VAL A 25 3.35 14.87 -0.85
N ASP A 26 3.73 15.69 0.14
CA ASP A 26 3.52 17.15 0.14
C ASP A 26 4.19 17.88 -1.03
N ARG A 27 5.24 17.30 -1.61
CA ARG A 27 5.99 17.88 -2.74
C ARG A 27 5.46 17.44 -4.11
N LEU A 28 4.53 16.48 -4.14
CA LEU A 28 3.99 15.92 -5.37
C LEU A 28 2.81 16.74 -5.90
N ASP A 29 2.69 16.82 -7.22
CA ASP A 29 1.49 17.36 -7.86
C ASP A 29 0.31 16.37 -7.81
N CYS A 30 -0.88 16.79 -8.23
CA CYS A 30 -2.10 15.97 -8.12
C CYS A 30 -2.02 14.63 -8.87
N LEU A 31 -1.35 14.60 -10.03
CA LEU A 31 -1.19 13.39 -10.83
C LEU A 31 -0.19 12.45 -10.16
N GLU A 32 0.93 13.00 -9.69
CA GLU A 32 1.96 12.25 -8.97
C GLU A 32 1.44 11.68 -7.65
N ARG A 33 0.61 12.43 -6.91
CA ARG A 33 -0.07 11.92 -5.70
C ARG A 33 -1.00 10.75 -6.01
N SER A 34 -1.73 10.82 -7.11
CA SER A 34 -2.62 9.74 -7.54
C SER A 34 -1.84 8.47 -7.88
N LEU A 35 -0.73 8.62 -8.61
CA LEU A 35 0.21 7.53 -8.91
C LEU A 35 0.82 6.96 -7.62
N PHE A 36 1.28 7.81 -6.72
CA PHE A 36 1.89 7.42 -5.45
C PHE A 36 0.91 6.62 -4.59
N LYS A 37 -0.35 7.07 -4.50
CA LYS A 37 -1.42 6.37 -3.78
C LYS A 37 -1.70 4.98 -4.37
N ALA A 38 -1.71 4.86 -5.70
CA ALA A 38 -1.89 3.57 -6.36
C ALA A 38 -0.73 2.60 -6.04
N GLY A 39 0.51 3.08 -6.09
CA GLY A 39 1.70 2.30 -5.70
C GLY A 39 1.64 1.81 -4.25
N GLN A 40 1.31 2.69 -3.31
CA GLN A 40 1.14 2.36 -1.89
C GLN A 40 -0.01 1.37 -1.65
N SER A 41 -1.13 1.50 -2.36
CA SER A 41 -2.24 0.55 -2.26
C SER A 41 -1.83 -0.86 -2.71
N GLY A 42 -1.05 -0.96 -3.79
CA GLY A 42 -0.51 -2.23 -4.27
C GLY A 42 0.46 -2.87 -3.27
N LEU A 43 1.42 -2.09 -2.76
CA LEU A 43 2.38 -2.53 -1.75
C LEU A 43 1.68 -3.05 -0.48
N ASN A 44 0.72 -2.29 0.05
CA ASN A 44 -0.04 -2.70 1.23
C ASN A 44 -0.84 -3.99 0.99
N SER A 45 -1.49 -4.11 -0.16
CA SER A 45 -2.27 -5.31 -0.52
C SER A 45 -1.38 -6.54 -0.61
N PHE A 46 -0.22 -6.41 -1.25
CA PHE A 46 0.77 -7.49 -1.35
C PHE A 46 1.30 -7.90 0.03
N GLN A 47 1.63 -6.93 0.89
CA GLN A 47 2.09 -7.20 2.26
C GLN A 47 1.03 -7.90 3.13
N LEU A 48 -0.25 -7.55 2.96
CA LEU A 48 -1.34 -8.25 3.65
C LEU A 48 -1.49 -9.69 3.17
N TRP A 49 -1.34 -9.93 1.86
CA TRP A 49 -1.37 -11.25 1.25
C TRP A 49 -0.18 -12.10 1.71
N GLU A 50 1.03 -11.57 1.64
CA GLU A 50 2.28 -12.25 2.03
C GLU A 50 2.24 -12.71 3.50
N LYS A 51 1.71 -11.87 4.38
CA LYS A 51 1.53 -12.19 5.81
C LYS A 51 0.37 -13.15 6.09
N GLY A 52 -0.29 -13.68 5.05
CA GLY A 52 -1.40 -14.61 5.18
C GLY A 52 -2.61 -14.06 5.92
N ARG A 53 -2.75 -12.73 6.05
CA ARG A 53 -3.82 -12.11 6.87
C ARG A 53 -5.21 -12.50 6.40
N LEU A 54 -5.40 -12.71 5.10
CA LEU A 54 -6.68 -13.19 4.55
C LEU A 54 -7.04 -14.60 5.06
N VAL A 55 -6.06 -15.51 5.07
CA VAL A 55 -6.24 -16.88 5.57
C VAL A 55 -6.48 -16.87 7.09
N ILE A 56 -5.71 -16.07 7.83
CA ILE A 56 -5.86 -15.92 9.27
C ILE A 56 -7.25 -15.36 9.62
N ASN A 57 -7.70 -14.31 8.94
CA ASN A 57 -9.02 -13.70 9.17
C ASN A 57 -10.16 -14.65 8.79
N TYR A 58 -10.01 -15.43 7.72
CA TYR A 58 -10.98 -16.47 7.37
C TYR A 58 -11.08 -17.53 8.46
N ARG A 59 -9.93 -18.06 8.94
CA ARG A 59 -9.91 -19.05 10.01
C ARG A 59 -10.54 -18.53 11.31
N LYS A 60 -10.26 -17.28 11.67
CA LYS A 60 -10.87 -16.63 12.85
C LYS A 60 -12.39 -16.56 12.74
N ARG A 61 -12.93 -16.09 11.60
CA ARG A 61 -14.39 -16.03 11.37
C ARG A 61 -15.03 -17.41 11.49
N LYS A 62 -14.46 -18.43 10.84
CA LYS A 62 -14.97 -19.79 10.88
C LYS A 62 -15.01 -20.39 12.30
N ILE A 63 -14.06 -20.04 13.17
CA ILE A 63 -14.08 -20.48 14.57
C ILE A 63 -15.23 -19.82 15.34
N THR A 64 -15.44 -18.52 15.15
CA THR A 64 -16.55 -17.78 15.78
C THR A 64 -17.91 -18.35 15.37
N ASP A 65 -18.09 -18.68 14.09
CA ASP A 65 -19.34 -19.27 13.59
C ASP A 65 -19.64 -20.64 14.19
N LEU A 66 -18.62 -21.40 14.60
CA LEU A 66 -18.78 -22.72 15.25
C LEU A 66 -19.06 -22.63 16.76
N GLN A 67 -18.90 -21.45 17.36
CA GLN A 67 -19.07 -21.21 18.81
C GLN A 67 -20.37 -20.47 19.15
N ALA A 68 -21.15 -20.07 18.14
CA ALA A 68 -22.45 -19.40 18.27
C ALA A 68 -23.61 -20.41 18.18
#